data_AF-A0A6J2X159-F1
#
_entry.id   AF-A0A6J2X159-F1
#
_cell.length_a   1.000
_cell.length_b   1.000
_cell.length_c   1.000
_cell.angle_alpha   90.00
_cell.angle_beta   90.00
_cell.angle_gamma   90.00
#
_symmetry.space_group_name_H-M   'P 1'
#
loop_
_entity.id
_entity.type
_entity.pdbx_description
1 polymer ?
#
loop_
_entity_poly.entity_id
_entity_poly.type
_entity_poly.pdbx_seq_one_letter_code
_entity_poly.pdbx_strand_id
1 'polypeptide(L)'
;MLFDTCDLKSKMNKKLTLIISLFVVFLRGFLSELPPGNLTDFSVCKVSHLGLGYTGTIAKTESRVRCQTWSMDMPHKIDQKITDDAFPFGSKKFSKNYCRNPDRRVDGPWCYTMNEDLMYETCAVPLCSFSECKITGPGSEYGGNHNRGVSDRKCLKWSKDRSKVMSNGNYTKVKKFSDYLFPDGSANKAKNYCRNPDGDIGRFFF
;
A
#
# COMPACT_ATOMS: atom_id res chain seq x y z
N MET A 1 -6.23 17.38 11.76
CA MET A 1 -6.90 16.13 12.11
C MET A 1 -5.82 15.09 12.29
N LEU A 2 -5.64 14.63 13.52
CA LEU A 2 -4.94 13.38 13.79
C LEU A 2 -5.86 12.29 13.25
N PHE A 3 -5.47 11.63 12.17
CA PHE A 3 -6.10 10.35 11.86
C PHE A 3 -5.80 9.43 13.05
N ASP A 4 -6.83 8.90 13.70
CA ASP A 4 -6.65 7.95 14.79
C ASP A 4 -5.81 6.77 14.28
N THR A 5 -4.69 6.53 14.96
CA THR A 5 -3.90 5.30 14.78
C THR A 5 -4.80 4.11 15.10
N CYS A 6 -4.81 3.08 14.25
CA CYS A 6 -5.68 1.93 14.48
C CYS A 6 -5.43 1.28 15.86
N ASP A 7 -6.42 1.35 16.76
CA ASP A 7 -6.61 0.34 17.80
C ASP A 7 -7.51 -0.76 17.24
N LEU A 8 -6.88 -1.75 16.59
CA LEU A 8 -7.57 -2.90 15.99
C LEU A 8 -8.39 -3.69 17.03
N LYS A 9 -7.98 -3.68 18.30
CA LYS A 9 -8.58 -4.47 19.38
C LYS A 9 -9.94 -3.91 19.81
N SER A 10 -10.05 -2.59 19.94
CA SER A 10 -11.31 -1.90 20.29
C SER A 10 -12.38 -2.03 19.20
N LYS A 11 -11.96 -1.93 17.92
CA LYS A 11 -12.89 -2.03 16.78
C LYS A 11 -13.32 -3.47 16.48
N MET A 12 -12.43 -4.46 16.58
CA MET A 12 -12.81 -5.88 16.46
C MET A 12 -13.83 -6.28 17.53
N ASN A 13 -13.66 -5.82 18.77
CA ASN A 13 -14.62 -6.09 19.85
C ASN A 13 -16.00 -5.50 19.52
N LYS A 14 -16.09 -4.24 19.05
CA LYS A 14 -17.38 -3.64 18.64
C LYS A 14 -18.04 -4.40 17.48
N LYS A 15 -17.25 -4.83 16.49
CA LYS A 15 -17.75 -5.60 15.34
C LYS A 15 -18.22 -7.00 15.77
N LEU A 16 -17.49 -7.65 16.68
CA LEU A 16 -17.85 -8.93 17.27
C LEU A 16 -19.11 -8.83 18.13
N THR A 17 -19.27 -7.77 18.93
CA THR A 17 -20.49 -7.54 19.72
C THR A 17 -21.71 -7.33 18.81
N LEU A 18 -21.58 -6.53 17.74
CA LEU A 18 -22.67 -6.30 16.78
C LEU A 18 -23.06 -7.58 16.02
N ILE A 19 -22.07 -8.40 15.67
CA ILE A 19 -22.27 -9.70 15.03
C ILE A 19 -22.98 -10.68 15.98
N ILE A 20 -22.58 -10.74 17.25
CA ILE A 20 -23.25 -11.57 18.27
C ILE A 20 -24.72 -11.12 18.49
N SER A 21 -25.00 -9.82 18.45
CA SER A 21 -26.38 -9.30 18.54
C SER A 21 -27.23 -9.63 17.30
N LEU A 22 -26.60 -9.74 16.12
CA LEU A 22 -27.27 -10.13 14.87
C LEU A 22 -27.42 -11.66 14.71
N PHE A 23 -26.62 -12.46 15.41
CA PHE A 23 -26.67 -13.92 15.41
C PHE A 23 -27.89 -14.54 16.12
N VAL A 24 -28.84 -13.73 16.60
CA VAL A 24 -30.18 -14.20 17.01
C VAL A 24 -31.12 -14.34 15.80
N VAL A 25 -30.71 -13.92 14.59
CA VAL A 25 -31.53 -14.00 13.38
C VAL A 25 -30.71 -14.61 12.23
N PHE A 26 -31.05 -15.88 11.92
CA PHE A 26 -30.65 -16.68 10.75
C PHE A 26 -29.22 -17.28 10.69
N LEU A 27 -29.16 -18.56 11.10
CA LEU A 27 -28.26 -19.56 10.53
C LEU A 27 -28.58 -19.76 9.04
N ARG A 28 -27.81 -19.13 8.15
CA ARG A 28 -27.45 -19.62 6.80
C ARG A 28 -26.49 -18.65 6.12
N GLY A 29 -25.28 -19.13 5.83
CA GLY A 29 -24.40 -18.62 4.77
C GLY A 29 -23.88 -17.18 4.94
N PHE A 30 -22.79 -17.00 5.67
CA PHE A 30 -21.92 -15.82 5.55
C PHE A 30 -20.49 -16.27 5.29
N LEU A 31 -20.24 -16.76 4.07
CA LEU A 31 -18.90 -16.88 3.50
C LEU A 31 -18.77 -15.83 2.39
N SER A 32 -18.06 -14.76 2.76
CA SER A 32 -17.25 -13.90 1.90
C SER A 32 -17.85 -13.32 0.63
N GLU A 33 -18.47 -12.14 0.74
CA GLU A 33 -18.27 -11.09 -0.25
C GLU A 33 -17.75 -9.83 0.48
N LEU A 34 -16.43 -9.71 0.59
CA LEU A 34 -15.82 -8.44 0.95
C LEU A 34 -15.95 -7.51 -0.27
N PRO A 35 -16.44 -6.28 -0.11
CA PRO A 35 -16.59 -5.37 -1.24
C PRO A 35 -15.23 -5.16 -1.93
N PRO A 36 -15.21 -5.00 -3.27
CA PRO A 36 -14.00 -4.77 -4.03
C PRO A 36 -13.38 -3.45 -3.57
N GLY A 37 -12.38 -3.54 -2.69
CA GLY A 37 -11.79 -2.38 -2.02
C GLY A 37 -11.11 -2.68 -0.69
N ASN A 38 -11.32 -3.86 -0.10
CA ASN A 38 -10.71 -4.22 1.18
C ASN A 38 -9.44 -5.08 1.01
N LEU A 39 -8.43 -4.53 0.31
CA LEU A 39 -7.13 -5.19 0.17
C LEU A 39 -6.35 -5.06 1.49
N THR A 40 -6.67 -5.91 2.46
CA THR A 40 -6.07 -5.91 3.81
C THR A 40 -5.18 -7.12 4.07
N ASP A 41 -5.04 -7.99 3.08
CA ASP A 41 -4.19 -9.17 3.17
C ASP A 41 -2.72 -8.78 2.95
N PHE A 42 -1.96 -8.70 4.04
CA PHE A 42 -0.52 -8.41 4.03
C PHE A 42 0.31 -9.43 3.24
N SER A 43 -0.26 -10.60 2.88
CA SER A 43 0.40 -11.55 1.99
C SER A 43 0.51 -11.03 0.55
N VAL A 44 -0.32 -10.06 0.14
CA VAL A 44 -0.40 -9.56 -1.24
C VAL A 44 -0.32 -8.04 -1.37
N CYS A 45 -0.25 -7.28 -0.27
CA CYS A 45 -0.18 -5.82 -0.32
C CYS A 45 0.87 -5.21 0.61
N LYS A 46 1.32 -4.00 0.28
CA LYS A 46 2.29 -3.21 1.08
C LYS A 46 1.60 -2.03 1.77
N VAL A 47 2.07 -1.62 2.94
CA VAL A 47 1.50 -0.49 3.72
C VAL A 47 2.24 0.84 3.52
N SER A 48 3.27 0.87 2.68
CA SER A 48 4.00 2.09 2.32
C SER A 48 4.45 2.01 0.87
N HIS A 49 4.70 3.17 0.24
CA HIS A 49 5.18 3.22 -1.15
C HIS A 49 6.50 2.46 -1.33
N LEU A 50 7.44 2.61 -0.38
CA LEU A 50 8.71 1.88 -0.38
C LEU A 50 8.55 0.38 -0.16
N GLY A 51 7.56 -0.06 0.62
CA GLY A 51 7.35 -1.48 0.90
C GLY A 51 8.51 -2.17 1.63
N LEU A 52 9.31 -1.45 2.42
CA LEU A 52 10.45 -2.02 3.16
C LEU A 52 10.05 -3.17 4.08
N GLY A 53 8.89 -3.05 4.74
CA GLY A 53 8.33 -4.07 5.62
C GLY A 53 7.41 -5.08 4.91
N TYR A 54 7.39 -5.13 3.57
CA TYR A 54 6.52 -6.05 2.86
C TYR A 54 6.98 -7.51 3.05
N THR A 55 6.15 -8.30 3.74
CA THR A 55 6.44 -9.70 4.06
C THR A 55 5.65 -10.70 3.22
N GLY A 56 4.91 -10.22 2.22
CA GLY A 56 4.04 -11.04 1.40
C GLY A 56 4.79 -11.95 0.41
N THR A 57 4.00 -12.64 -0.42
CA THR A 57 4.44 -13.80 -1.22
C THR A 57 4.40 -13.56 -2.72
N ILE A 58 4.19 -12.32 -3.18
CA ILE A 58 4.28 -11.98 -4.61
C ILE A 58 5.71 -12.31 -5.09
N ALA A 59 5.81 -13.14 -6.13
CA ALA A 59 7.06 -13.69 -6.67
C ALA A 59 7.16 -13.51 -8.20
N LYS A 60 6.43 -12.51 -8.72
CA LYS A 60 6.45 -12.14 -10.13
C LYS A 60 6.56 -10.62 -10.25
N THR A 61 7.27 -10.19 -11.28
CA THR A 61 7.49 -8.78 -11.61
C THR A 61 6.27 -8.16 -12.28
N GLU A 62 6.33 -6.86 -12.57
CA GLU A 62 5.30 -6.12 -13.33
C GLU A 62 5.01 -6.78 -14.69
N SER A 63 6.07 -7.11 -15.44
CA SER A 63 6.00 -7.85 -16.71
C SER A 63 5.69 -9.34 -16.53
N ARG A 64 5.25 -9.77 -15.34
CA ARG A 64 4.88 -11.15 -14.98
C ARG A 64 6.02 -12.17 -15.05
N VAL A 65 7.27 -11.70 -15.10
CA VAL A 65 8.45 -12.57 -15.07
C VAL A 65 8.63 -13.15 -13.68
N ARG A 66 8.99 -14.43 -13.60
CA ARG A 66 9.23 -15.10 -12.32
C ARG A 66 10.48 -14.54 -11.66
N CYS A 67 10.40 -14.26 -10.35
CA CYS A 67 11.55 -13.84 -9.57
C CYS A 67 12.54 -14.99 -9.32
N GLN A 68 13.81 -14.66 -9.36
CA GLN A 68 14.93 -15.44 -8.86
C GLN A 68 14.94 -15.47 -7.33
N THR A 69 15.43 -16.57 -6.75
CA THR A 69 15.58 -16.71 -5.29
C THR A 69 16.74 -15.86 -4.78
N TRP A 70 16.52 -15.07 -3.73
CA TRP A 70 17.51 -14.16 -3.14
C TRP A 70 18.77 -14.86 -2.58
N SER A 71 18.69 -16.15 -2.30
CA SER A 71 19.83 -16.96 -1.83
C SER A 71 20.52 -17.75 -2.94
N MET A 72 20.22 -17.46 -4.20
CA MET A 72 20.83 -18.11 -5.37
C MET A 72 21.42 -17.06 -6.30
N ASP A 73 22.63 -17.30 -6.81
CA ASP A 73 23.34 -16.44 -7.74
C ASP A 73 23.17 -16.90 -9.21
N MET A 74 21.96 -17.33 -9.58
CA MET A 74 21.63 -17.81 -10.92
C MET A 74 20.17 -17.52 -11.29
N PRO A 75 19.88 -16.99 -12.50
CA PRO A 75 20.83 -16.61 -13.56
C PRO A 75 21.70 -15.38 -13.22
N HIS A 76 21.25 -14.51 -12.33
CA HIS A 76 21.96 -13.28 -11.98
C HIS A 76 22.75 -13.44 -10.69
N LYS A 77 23.96 -12.90 -10.63
CA LYS A 77 24.69 -12.77 -9.36
C LYS A 77 24.05 -11.68 -8.50
N ILE A 78 23.74 -12.01 -7.25
CA ILE A 78 23.18 -11.05 -6.29
C ILE A 78 24.28 -10.07 -5.86
N ASP A 79 23.96 -8.77 -5.81
CA ASP A 79 24.89 -7.74 -5.35
C ASP A 79 25.29 -7.99 -3.88
N GLN A 80 26.59 -7.91 -3.57
CA GLN A 80 27.13 -8.09 -2.22
C GLN A 80 26.59 -7.07 -1.20
N LYS A 81 26.10 -5.91 -1.65
CA LYS A 81 25.43 -4.91 -0.81
C LYS A 81 24.07 -5.38 -0.29
N ILE A 82 23.49 -6.43 -0.88
CA ILE A 82 22.21 -7.01 -0.48
C ILE A 82 22.47 -8.04 0.63
N THR A 83 22.49 -7.52 1.86
CA THR A 83 22.75 -8.27 3.10
C THR A 83 21.46 -8.79 3.73
N ASP A 84 21.57 -9.80 4.59
CA ASP A 84 20.41 -10.47 5.20
C ASP A 84 19.57 -9.54 6.09
N ASP A 85 20.19 -8.59 6.80
CA ASP A 85 19.53 -7.60 7.67
C ASP A 85 18.61 -6.64 6.91
N ALA A 86 18.80 -6.48 5.60
CA ALA A 86 17.95 -5.67 4.75
C ALA A 86 16.62 -6.35 4.38
N PHE A 87 16.44 -7.63 4.72
CA PHE A 87 15.23 -8.39 4.44
C PHE A 87 14.31 -8.48 5.66
N PRO A 88 12.99 -8.64 5.45
CA PRO A 88 12.10 -9.06 6.52
C PRO A 88 12.59 -10.35 7.18
N PHE A 89 12.51 -10.39 8.51
CA PHE A 89 13.03 -11.48 9.34
C PHE A 89 14.55 -11.69 9.24
N GLY A 90 15.30 -10.73 8.67
CA GLY A 90 16.76 -10.77 8.62
C GLY A 90 17.31 -11.92 7.77
N SER A 91 16.66 -12.29 6.66
CA SER A 91 17.12 -13.40 5.82
C SER A 91 16.67 -13.35 4.37
N LYS A 92 17.64 -13.43 3.45
CA LYS A 92 17.45 -13.73 2.02
C LYS A 92 16.78 -15.08 1.83
N LYS A 93 17.26 -16.10 2.55
CA LYS A 93 16.75 -17.48 2.45
C LYS A 93 15.27 -17.57 2.80
N PHE A 94 14.83 -16.92 3.88
CA PHE A 94 13.40 -16.90 4.24
C PHE A 94 12.55 -16.06 3.30
N SER A 95 13.14 -15.04 2.67
CA SER A 95 12.46 -14.26 1.63
C SER A 95 12.29 -15.02 0.31
N LYS A 96 12.88 -16.22 0.15
CA LYS A 96 12.76 -17.08 -1.04
C LYS A 96 12.98 -16.28 -2.32
N ASN A 97 12.00 -16.25 -3.22
CA ASN A 97 11.98 -15.41 -4.42
C ASN A 97 10.87 -14.35 -4.36
N TYR A 98 10.42 -13.99 -3.16
CA TYR A 98 9.36 -12.99 -3.00
C TYR A 98 9.91 -11.58 -3.23
N CYS A 99 9.11 -10.67 -3.76
CA CYS A 99 9.49 -9.29 -4.01
C CYS A 99 9.84 -8.57 -2.69
N ARG A 100 10.98 -7.87 -2.67
CA ARG A 100 11.52 -7.17 -1.49
C ARG A 100 12.17 -5.86 -1.93
N ASN A 101 12.46 -4.98 -0.96
CA ASN A 101 13.14 -3.72 -1.24
C ASN A 101 14.34 -3.50 -0.32
N PRO A 102 15.37 -4.36 -0.39
CA PRO A 102 16.51 -4.34 0.53
C PRO A 102 17.36 -3.07 0.38
N ASP A 103 17.41 -2.49 -0.82
CA ASP A 103 18.20 -1.30 -1.18
C ASP A 103 17.38 0.01 -1.16
N ARG A 104 16.14 -0.03 -0.63
CA ARG A 104 15.29 1.14 -0.37
C ARG A 104 14.94 1.98 -1.61
N ARG A 105 14.71 1.33 -2.75
CA ARG A 105 14.25 1.98 -3.99
C ARG A 105 12.92 2.71 -3.80
N VAL A 106 12.82 3.89 -4.40
CA VAL A 106 11.59 4.71 -4.39
C VAL A 106 10.43 4.04 -5.11
N ASP A 107 10.72 3.22 -6.11
CA ASP A 107 9.70 2.49 -6.90
C ASP A 107 9.12 1.27 -6.15
N GLY A 108 9.71 0.90 -5.02
CA GLY A 108 9.20 -0.11 -4.10
C GLY A 108 9.80 -1.51 -4.29
N PRO A 109 9.07 -2.57 -3.89
CA PRO A 109 9.56 -3.94 -3.97
C PRO A 109 9.90 -4.38 -5.39
N TRP A 110 11.00 -5.10 -5.52
CA TRP A 110 11.52 -5.63 -6.77
C TRP A 110 12.11 -7.02 -6.53
N CYS A 111 12.56 -7.68 -7.59
CA CYS A 111 13.34 -8.91 -7.48
C CYS A 111 14.29 -9.05 -8.67
N TYR A 112 15.36 -9.82 -8.49
CA TYR A 112 16.07 -10.39 -9.63
C TYR A 112 15.13 -11.31 -10.40
N THR A 113 15.28 -11.39 -11.72
CA THR A 113 14.35 -12.19 -12.54
C THR A 113 14.98 -13.50 -13.01
N MET A 114 14.16 -14.48 -13.35
CA MET A 114 14.63 -15.72 -14.00
C MET A 114 14.95 -15.54 -15.49
N ASN A 115 14.75 -14.35 -16.07
CA ASN A 115 15.10 -14.04 -17.45
C ASN A 115 16.54 -13.50 -17.50
N GLU A 116 17.40 -14.13 -18.31
CA GLU A 116 18.81 -13.75 -18.47
C GLU A 116 18.98 -12.33 -19.05
N ASP A 117 18.03 -11.87 -19.87
CA ASP A 117 18.07 -10.54 -20.50
C ASP A 117 17.48 -9.42 -19.61
N LEU A 118 16.92 -9.78 -18.45
CA LEU A 118 16.28 -8.85 -17.52
C LEU A 118 16.79 -9.10 -16.10
N MET A 119 17.86 -8.41 -15.71
CA MET A 119 18.53 -8.65 -14.42
C MET A 119 17.60 -8.52 -13.22
N TYR A 120 16.83 -7.43 -13.17
CA TYR A 120 15.84 -7.18 -12.14
C TYR A 120 14.69 -6.37 -12.70
N GLU A 121 13.55 -6.43 -12.02
CA GLU A 121 12.39 -5.59 -12.33
C GLU A 121 11.60 -5.33 -11.05
N THR A 122 10.90 -4.20 -11.01
CA THR A 122 9.95 -3.90 -9.94
C THR A 122 8.79 -4.89 -9.95
N CYS A 123 8.15 -5.01 -8.80
CA CYS A 123 6.94 -5.77 -8.64
C CYS A 123 5.77 -4.82 -8.41
N ALA A 124 4.67 -5.03 -9.13
CA ALA A 124 3.39 -4.35 -8.90
C ALA A 124 2.71 -4.87 -7.62
N VAL A 125 3.38 -4.70 -6.47
CA VAL A 125 2.79 -4.96 -5.15
C VAL A 125 1.84 -3.80 -4.84
N PRO A 126 0.53 -4.04 -4.81
CA PRO A 126 -0.45 -2.98 -4.54
C PRO A 126 -0.33 -2.46 -3.11
N LEU A 127 -0.73 -1.21 -2.89
CA LEU A 127 -0.95 -0.68 -1.55
C LEU A 127 -2.14 -1.40 -0.92
N CYS A 128 -2.01 -1.73 0.36
CA CYS A 128 -3.16 -2.15 1.14
C CYS A 128 -4.17 -1.00 1.21
N SER A 129 -5.45 -1.35 1.34
CA SER A 129 -6.55 -0.39 1.44
C SER A 129 -7.30 -0.61 2.74
N PHE A 130 -7.02 0.25 3.72
CA PHE A 130 -7.67 0.23 5.02
C PHE A 130 -8.71 1.36 5.10
N SER A 131 -9.99 0.98 5.13
CA SER A 131 -11.09 1.95 5.15
C SER A 131 -11.26 2.64 6.52
N GLU A 132 -10.80 1.99 7.58
CA GLU A 132 -11.15 2.32 8.96
C GLU A 132 -10.25 3.37 9.62
N CYS A 133 -8.96 3.31 9.34
CA CYS A 133 -7.92 4.10 10.01
C CYS A 133 -6.60 3.91 9.26
N LYS A 134 -5.59 4.71 9.64
CA LYS A 134 -4.22 4.51 9.21
C LYS A 134 -3.49 3.58 10.19
N ILE A 135 -2.63 2.73 9.64
CA ILE A 135 -1.74 1.82 10.35
C ILE A 135 -0.33 2.40 10.43
N THR A 136 0.10 3.13 9.40
CA THR A 136 1.42 3.77 9.34
C THR A 136 1.35 5.25 9.72
N GLY A 137 2.50 5.83 10.06
CA GLY A 137 2.63 7.27 10.30
C GLY A 137 2.12 8.11 9.11
N PRO A 138 2.67 7.89 7.89
CA PRO A 138 2.24 8.55 6.66
C PRO A 138 0.79 8.26 6.26
N GLY A 139 0.30 7.03 6.45
CA GLY A 139 -1.06 6.65 6.06
C GLY A 139 -1.27 6.51 4.55
N SER A 140 -0.24 6.09 3.80
CA SER A 140 -0.35 5.81 2.35
C SER A 140 -1.39 4.72 2.05
N GLU A 141 -1.61 3.81 2.99
CA GLU A 141 -2.57 2.71 2.93
C GLU A 141 -4.00 3.09 3.31
N TYR A 142 -4.26 4.35 3.68
CA TYR A 142 -5.60 4.79 4.06
C TYR A 142 -6.55 4.83 2.85
N GLY A 143 -7.45 3.85 2.80
CA GLY A 143 -8.46 3.67 1.75
C GLY A 143 -9.87 4.15 2.15
N GLY A 144 -10.00 4.88 3.25
CA GLY A 144 -11.31 5.30 3.78
C GLY A 144 -12.00 6.41 2.97
N ASN A 145 -13.18 6.80 3.45
CA ASN A 145 -14.11 7.65 2.69
C ASN A 145 -14.04 9.13 3.11
N HIS A 146 -13.09 9.48 3.97
CA HIS A 146 -12.92 10.84 4.46
C HIS A 146 -12.57 11.77 3.30
N ASN A 147 -13.22 12.93 3.21
CA ASN A 147 -13.11 13.83 2.05
C ASN A 147 -13.06 15.32 2.43
N ARG A 148 -12.69 15.61 3.68
CA ARG A 148 -12.57 16.96 4.22
C ARG A 148 -11.22 17.12 4.89
N GLY A 149 -10.59 18.28 4.75
CA GLY A 149 -9.32 18.58 5.40
C GLY A 149 -9.49 19.01 6.86
N VAL A 150 -8.38 19.32 7.53
CA VAL A 150 -8.36 19.84 8.91
C VAL A 150 -9.16 21.14 9.07
N SER A 151 -9.19 21.96 8.03
CA SER A 151 -9.95 23.22 7.98
C SER A 151 -11.41 23.03 7.57
N ASP A 152 -11.92 21.80 7.59
CA ASP A 152 -13.24 21.39 7.10
C ASP A 152 -13.50 21.72 5.62
N ARG A 153 -12.47 22.04 4.85
CA ARG A 153 -12.59 22.25 3.40
C ARG A 153 -12.70 20.91 2.70
N LYS A 154 -13.61 20.82 1.72
CA LYS A 154 -13.77 19.62 0.89
C LYS A 154 -12.50 19.37 0.07
N CYS A 155 -12.04 18.13 0.09
CA CYS A 155 -10.91 17.66 -0.69
C CYS A 155 -11.17 17.80 -2.19
N LEU A 156 -10.09 18.02 -2.94
CA LEU A 156 -10.11 18.12 -4.38
C LEU A 156 -10.26 16.73 -5.02
N LYS A 157 -10.87 16.68 -6.20
CA LYS A 157 -10.89 15.45 -7.00
C LYS A 157 -9.50 15.15 -7.55
N TRP A 158 -8.97 13.96 -7.29
CA TRP A 158 -7.64 13.50 -7.72
C TRP A 158 -7.48 13.44 -9.24
N SER A 159 -8.55 13.04 -9.93
CA SER A 159 -8.54 12.91 -11.40
C SER A 159 -8.59 14.22 -12.18
N LYS A 160 -8.82 15.36 -11.50
CA LYS A 160 -9.00 16.65 -12.16
C LYS A 160 -7.67 17.38 -12.27
N ASP A 161 -7.27 17.72 -13.49
CA ASP A 161 -6.10 18.58 -13.73
C ASP A 161 -6.39 20.02 -13.27
N ARG A 162 -5.47 20.57 -12.48
CA ARG A 162 -5.59 21.89 -11.85
C ARG A 162 -4.25 22.60 -11.89
N SER A 163 -4.18 23.66 -12.69
CA SER A 163 -3.00 24.50 -12.87
C SER A 163 -2.85 25.63 -11.84
N LYS A 164 -3.94 25.98 -11.14
CA LYS A 164 -3.96 27.04 -10.13
C LYS A 164 -4.75 26.61 -8.89
N VAL A 165 -4.04 26.18 -7.85
CA VAL A 165 -4.60 25.92 -6.52
C VAL A 165 -3.90 26.82 -5.52
N MET A 166 -4.68 27.52 -4.69
CA MET A 166 -4.14 28.37 -3.63
C MET A 166 -3.63 27.48 -2.49
N SER A 167 -2.34 27.57 -2.19
CA SER A 167 -1.69 26.90 -1.07
C SER A 167 -0.73 27.89 -0.39
N ASN A 168 -0.93 28.13 0.91
CA ASN A 168 -0.11 29.06 1.71
C ASN A 168 0.06 30.46 1.08
N GLY A 169 -0.99 31.00 0.47
CA GLY A 169 -0.97 32.32 -0.16
C GLY A 169 -0.41 32.37 -1.59
N ASN A 170 0.10 31.25 -2.11
CA ASN A 170 0.62 31.15 -3.47
C ASN A 170 -0.23 30.22 -4.34
N TYR A 171 -0.26 30.49 -5.64
CA TYR A 171 -0.86 29.58 -6.61
C TYR A 171 0.15 28.53 -7.06
N THR A 172 -0.19 27.26 -6.88
CA THR A 172 0.61 26.13 -7.34
C THR A 172 -0.18 25.23 -8.27
N LYS A 173 0.52 24.55 -9.18
CA LYS A 173 -0.04 23.47 -9.99
C LYS A 173 -0.05 22.19 -9.16
N VAL A 174 -1.16 21.46 -9.18
CA VAL A 174 -1.28 20.19 -8.45
C VAL A 174 -0.44 19.13 -9.16
N LYS A 175 0.40 18.43 -8.40
CA LYS A 175 1.19 17.28 -8.89
C LYS A 175 0.24 16.15 -9.30
N LYS A 176 0.50 15.55 -10.47
CA LYS A 176 -0.17 14.30 -10.87
C LYS A 176 0.57 13.11 -10.28
N PHE A 177 -0.18 12.14 -9.80
CA PHE A 177 0.34 10.93 -9.17
C PHE A 177 -0.04 9.70 -10.00
N SER A 178 0.87 8.73 -10.06
CA SER A 178 0.62 7.44 -10.70
C SER A 178 -0.40 6.62 -9.92
N ASP A 179 -1.17 5.79 -10.63
CA ASP A 179 -2.30 5.05 -10.05
C ASP A 179 -1.91 4.07 -8.94
N TYR A 180 -0.71 3.48 -9.00
CA TYR A 180 -0.21 2.54 -8.00
C TYR A 180 0.08 3.19 -6.63
N LEU A 181 0.14 4.53 -6.57
CA LEU A 181 0.31 5.29 -5.32
C LEU A 181 -1.01 5.48 -4.56
N PHE A 182 -2.13 4.98 -5.12
CA PHE A 182 -3.44 5.04 -4.48
C PHE A 182 -3.84 3.65 -3.94
N PRO A 183 -4.32 3.56 -2.70
CA PRO A 183 -4.88 2.30 -2.17
C PRO A 183 -6.14 1.86 -2.94
N ASP A 184 -6.83 2.79 -3.59
CA ASP A 184 -7.97 2.51 -4.47
C ASP A 184 -7.54 1.90 -5.82
N GLY A 185 -6.24 1.88 -6.11
CA GLY A 185 -5.64 1.42 -7.36
C GLY A 185 -5.72 2.43 -8.51
N SER A 186 -6.33 3.61 -8.31
CA SER A 186 -6.21 4.74 -9.25
C SER A 186 -6.68 6.06 -8.66
N ALA A 187 -6.20 7.17 -9.24
CA ALA A 187 -6.66 8.52 -8.92
C ALA A 187 -8.17 8.69 -9.20
N ASN A 188 -8.69 8.01 -10.21
CA ASN A 188 -10.12 8.05 -10.54
C ASN A 188 -10.98 7.40 -9.44
N LYS A 189 -10.56 6.24 -8.94
CA LYS A 189 -11.28 5.51 -7.89
C LYS A 189 -11.19 6.20 -6.53
N ALA A 190 -10.09 6.89 -6.25
CA ALA A 190 -9.91 7.70 -5.06
C ALA A 190 -10.89 8.89 -4.97
N LYS A 191 -11.55 9.28 -6.06
CA LYS A 191 -12.53 10.39 -6.12
C LYS A 191 -11.95 11.67 -5.53
N ASN A 192 -12.49 12.12 -4.40
CA ASN A 192 -12.01 13.24 -3.60
C ASN A 192 -11.78 12.80 -2.14
N TYR A 193 -11.46 11.52 -1.92
CA TYR A 193 -11.12 11.03 -0.60
C TYR A 193 -9.69 11.44 -0.25
N CYS A 194 -9.44 11.74 1.02
CA CYS A 194 -8.12 12.04 1.54
C CYS A 194 -7.16 10.87 1.25
N ARG A 195 -6.06 11.13 0.53
CA ARG A 195 -5.00 10.16 0.24
C ARG A 195 -3.63 10.80 0.41
N ASN A 196 -2.62 9.95 0.66
CA ASN A 196 -1.22 10.33 0.77
C ASN A 196 -0.36 9.63 -0.30
N PRO A 197 -0.47 10.04 -1.58
CA PRO A 197 0.31 9.45 -2.67
C PRO A 197 1.77 9.96 -2.72
N ASP A 198 2.15 11.00 -1.98
CA ASP A 198 3.55 11.45 -1.88
C ASP A 198 4.35 10.68 -0.80
N GLY A 199 3.66 10.12 0.20
CA GLY A 199 4.29 9.37 1.28
C GLY A 199 4.92 10.25 2.35
N ASP A 200 4.71 11.56 2.31
CA ASP A 200 5.32 12.49 3.25
C ASP A 200 4.70 12.33 4.64
N ILE A 201 5.55 12.50 5.66
CA ILE A 201 5.14 12.57 7.07
C ILE A 201 4.58 13.98 7.29
N GLY A 202 3.37 14.24 6.79
CA GLY A 202 2.79 15.58 6.75
C GLY A 202 1.27 15.61 6.83
N ARG A 203 0.72 16.81 7.02
CA ARG A 203 -0.73 17.08 7.10
C ARG A 203 -1.42 17.15 5.73
N PHE A 204 -0.75 16.74 4.66
CA PHE A 204 -1.25 16.93 3.31
C PHE A 204 -2.04 15.71 2.86
N PHE A 205 -3.37 15.85 2.95
CA PHE A 205 -4.31 15.02 2.21
C PHE A 205 -5.18 16.01 1.45
N PHE A 206 -4.96 16.13 0.14
CA PHE A 206 -5.75 17.02 -0.73
C PHE A 206 -7.15 16.49 -0.94
#